data_AF-A0AAW4KUQ1-F1
#
_entry.id   AF-A0AAW4KUQ1-F1
#
_cell.length_a   1.000
_cell.length_b   1.000
_cell.length_c   1.000
_cell.angle_alpha   90.00
_cell.angle_beta   90.00
_cell.angle_gamma   90.00
#
_symmetry.space_group_name_H-M   'P 1'
#
loop_
_entity.id
_entity.type
_entity.pdbx_description
1 polymer ?
#
loop_
_entity_poly.entity_id
_entity_poly.type
_entity_poly.pdbx_seq_one_letter_code
_entity_poly.pdbx_strand_id
1 'polypeptide(L)' 'MNLSKVDLNLFIVFDAIYTEANLTRAGQIVGITQPAVSNALARLRETF' A
#
# COMPACT_ATOMS: atom_id res chain seq x y z
N MET A 1 20.34 0.63 3.21
CA MET A 1 19.00 0.52 2.59
C MET A 1 19.19 0.14 1.13
N ASN A 2 18.82 -1.07 0.71
CA ASN A 2 18.99 -1.51 -0.68
C ASN A 2 17.72 -1.13 -1.46
N LEU A 3 17.68 0.05 -2.07
CA LEU A 3 16.50 0.55 -2.80
C LEU A 3 16.06 -0.38 -3.95
N SER A 4 16.96 -1.19 -4.49
CA SER A 4 16.69 -2.21 -5.51
C SER A 4 15.79 -3.36 -5.05
N LYS A 5 15.55 -3.49 -3.73
CA LYS A 5 14.69 -4.53 -3.14
C LYS A 5 13.32 -4.01 -2.70
N VAL A 6 13.07 -2.71 -2.83
CA VAL A 6 11.79 -2.11 -2.40
C VAL A 6 10.77 -2.29 -3.53
N ASP A 7 9.65 -2.91 -3.20
CA ASP A 7 8.50 -3.03 -4.10
C ASP A 7 7.85 -1.66 -4.26
N LEU A 8 8.12 -1.00 -5.40
CA LEU A 8 7.67 0.36 -5.66
C LEU A 8 6.14 0.49 -5.74
N ASN A 9 5.42 -0.62 -5.98
CA ASN A 9 3.96 -0.61 -5.98
C ASN A 9 3.39 -0.36 -4.58
N LEU A 10 4.16 -0.60 -3.51
CA LEU A 10 3.75 -0.29 -2.15
C LEU A 10 3.54 1.21 -1.94
N PHE A 11 4.24 2.07 -2.70
CA PHE A 11 4.03 3.52 -2.64
C PHE A 11 2.71 3.95 -3.28
N ILE A 12 2.26 3.26 -4.34
CA ILE A 12 0.95 3.53 -4.97
C ILE A 12 -0.17 3.19 -3.97
N VAL A 13 -0.04 2.07 -3.28
CA VAL A 13 -1.00 1.68 -2.25
C VAL A 13 -0.95 2.65 -1.07
N PHE A 14 0.25 3.07 -0.65
CA PHE A 14 0.44 4.03 0.42
C PHE A 14 -0.22 5.38 0.12
N ASP A 15 -0.02 5.91 -1.09
CA ASP A 15 -0.62 7.18 -1.54
C ASP A 15 -2.15 7.12 -1.44
N ALA A 16 -2.77 6.06 -1.99
CA ALA A 16 -4.22 5.88 -1.91
C ALA A 16 -4.73 5.78 -0.45
N ILE A 17 -3.99 5.08 0.44
CA ILE A 17 -4.35 5.02 1.87
C ILE A 17 -4.24 6.41 2.52
N TYR A 18 -3.18 7.15 2.21
CA TYR A 18 -2.92 8.47 2.78
C TYR A 18 -3.97 9.49 2.34
N THR A 19 -4.39 9.46 1.08
CA THR A 19 -5.45 10.33 0.55
C THR A 19 -6.83 9.98 1.10
N GLU A 20 -7.19 8.70 1.13
CA GLU A 20 -8.56 8.29 1.46
C GLU A 20 -8.81 8.12 2.97
N ALA A 21 -7.76 7.94 3.77
CA ALA A 21 -7.82 7.55 5.18
C ALA A 21 -8.74 6.35 5.45
N ASN A 22 -8.96 5.50 4.43
CA ASN A 22 -9.88 4.36 4.46
C ASN A 22 -9.35 3.23 3.57
N LEU A 23 -9.06 2.08 4.16
CA LEU A 23 -8.46 0.92 3.47
C LEU A 23 -9.38 0.31 2.41
N THR A 24 -10.69 0.29 2.64
CA THR A 24 -11.66 -0.25 1.67
C THR A 24 -11.75 0.64 0.45
N ARG A 25 -11.82 1.96 0.64
CA ARG A 25 -11.89 2.94 -0.45
C ARG A 25 -10.56 3.02 -1.22
N ALA A 26 -9.43 2.96 -0.52
CA ALA A 26 -8.11 2.86 -1.16
C ALA A 26 -8.01 1.63 -2.07
N GLY A 27 -8.54 0.47 -1.63
CA GLY A 27 -8.60 -0.74 -2.46
C GLY A 27 -9.44 -0.57 -3.72
N GLN A 28 -10.60 0.08 -3.61
CA GLN A 28 -11.46 0.39 -4.75
C GLN A 28 -10.76 1.29 -5.77
N ILE A 29 -9.98 2.29 -5.32
CA ILE A 29 -9.25 3.22 -6.20
C ILE A 29 -8.08 2.51 -6.90
N VAL A 30 -7.31 1.72 -6.16
CA VAL A 30 -6.15 1.00 -6.70
C VAL A 30 -6.55 -0.22 -7.53
N GLY A 31 -7.80 -0.69 -7.42
CA GLY A 31 -8.31 -1.87 -8.12
C GLY A 31 -7.91 -3.19 -7.46
N ILE A 32 -7.69 -3.19 -6.15
CA ILE A 32 -7.34 -4.38 -5.36
C ILE A 32 -8.30 -4.58 -4.19
N THR A 33 -8.32 -5.79 -3.64
CA THR A 33 -9.18 -6.09 -2.50
C THR A 33 -8.67 -5.40 -1.23
N GLN A 34 -9.55 -5.06 -0.30
CA GLN A 34 -9.15 -4.47 0.98
C GLN A 34 -8.13 -5.34 1.77
N PRO A 35 -8.22 -6.69 1.80
CA PRO A 35 -7.18 -7.51 2.39
C PRO A 35 -5.80 -7.34 1.72
N ALA A 36 -5.76 -7.17 0.40
CA ALA A 36 -4.51 -6.90 -0.33
C ALA A 36 -3.91 -5.54 0.04
N VAL A 37 -4.75 -4.50 0.22
CA VAL A 37 -4.33 -3.18 0.73
C VAL A 37 -3.72 -3.31 2.13
N SER A 38 -4.39 -4.06 3.02
CA SER A 38 -3.91 -4.28 4.40
C SER A 38 -2.54 -4.98 4.40
N ASN A 39 -2.38 -6.02 3.57
CA ASN A 39 -1.12 -6.73 3.42
C ASN A 39 0.00 -5.83 2.85
N ALA A 40 -0.31 -5.00 1.84
CA ALA A 40 0.64 -4.03 1.30
C ALA A 40 1.09 -3.02 2.35
N LEU A 41 0.17 -2.52 3.19
CA LEU A 41 0.51 -1.63 4.31
C LEU A 41 1.40 -2.31 5.35
N ALA A 42 1.13 -3.58 5.68
CA ALA A 42 1.99 -4.36 6.59
C ALA A 42 3.42 -4.50 6.03
N ARG A 43 3.56 -4.89 4.76
CA ARG A 43 4.86 -4.97 4.07
C ARG A 43 5.61 -3.64 4.03
N LEU A 44 4.89 -2.53 3.83
CA LEU A 44 5.47 -1.19 3.83
C LEU A 44 6.05 -0.86 5.22
N ARG A 45 5.33 -1.18 6.31
CA ARG A 45 5.79 -1.00 7.71
C ARG A 45 6.95 -1.91 8.11
N GLU A 46 7.10 -3.07 7.47
CA GLU A 46 8.26 -3.95 7.69
C GLU A 46 9.51 -3.43 6.96
N THR A 47 9.31 -2.65 5.90
CA THR A 47 10.40 -2.13 5.06
C THR A 47 10.98 -0.82 5.60
N PHE A 48 10.20 -0.03 6.33
CA PHE A 48 10.52 1.32 6.84
C PHE A 48 10.21 1.46 8.32
#